data_AF-A0A2M7M6Z7-F1
#
_entry.id   AF-A0A2M7M6Z7-F1
#
_cell.length_a   1.000
_cell.length_b   1.000
_cell.length_c   1.000
_cell.angle_alpha   90.00
_cell.angle_beta   90.00
_cell.angle_gamma   90.00
#
_symmetry.space_group_name_H-M   'P 1'
#
loop_
_entity.id
_entity.type
_entity.pdbx_description
1 polymer ?
#
loop_
_entity_poly.entity_id
_entity_poly.type
_entity_poly.pdbx_seq_one_letter_code
_entity_poly.pdbx_strand_id
1 'polypeptide(L)'
;MDIGSTQHQSLLYKTIWKMVFKTSALAIVLGGFLMLPSLLRENAFSAATLMLGYVVMITGIGYALWVGWKKHRAIQKTIKSI
;
A
#
# COMPACT_ATOMS: atom_id res chain seq x y z
N MET A 1 -24.05 -5.27 16.12
CA MET A 1 -23.51 -6.22 15.13
C MET A 1 -22.80 -7.31 15.89
N ASP A 2 -23.19 -8.56 15.70
CA ASP A 2 -22.49 -9.69 16.31
C ASP A 2 -21.08 -9.81 15.76
N ILE A 3 -20.13 -9.89 16.69
CA ILE A 3 -18.71 -10.12 16.43
C ILE A 3 -18.60 -11.49 15.76
N GLY A 4 -18.15 -11.53 14.51
CA GLY A 4 -18.01 -12.77 13.72
C GLY A 4 -19.05 -12.96 12.61
N SER A 5 -20.12 -12.15 12.56
CA SER A 5 -21.11 -12.21 11.46
C SER A 5 -20.49 -11.93 10.08
N THR A 6 -21.07 -12.50 9.02
CA THR A 6 -20.62 -12.34 7.62
C THR A 6 -20.55 -10.88 7.17
N GLN A 7 -21.46 -10.03 7.67
CA GLN A 7 -21.44 -8.58 7.45
C GLN A 7 -20.24 -7.89 8.13
N HIS A 8 -19.83 -8.33 9.31
CA HIS A 8 -18.65 -7.79 9.98
C HIS A 8 -17.38 -8.12 9.21
N GLN A 9 -17.27 -9.35 8.71
CA GLN A 9 -16.13 -9.80 7.92
C GLN A 9 -16.02 -9.04 6.59
N SER A 10 -17.13 -8.84 5.89
CA SER A 10 -17.12 -8.11 4.60
C SER A 10 -16.68 -6.65 4.76
N LEU A 11 -17.10 -5.98 5.84
CA LEU A 11 -16.65 -4.63 6.19
C LEU A 11 -15.15 -4.57 6.49
N LEU A 12 -14.61 -5.56 7.21
CA LEU A 12 -13.18 -5.65 7.50
C LEU A 12 -12.36 -5.84 6.23
N TYR A 13 -12.75 -6.76 5.35
CA TYR A 13 -12.07 -6.97 4.07
C TYR A 13 -12.14 -5.74 3.17
N LYS A 14 -13.30 -5.09 3.08
CA LYS A 14 -13.47 -3.84 2.31
C LYS A 14 -12.56 -2.73 2.84
N THR A 15 -12.41 -2.63 4.16
CA THR A 15 -11.54 -1.64 4.80
C THR A 15 -10.07 -1.93 4.52
N ILE A 16 -9.65 -3.19 4.60
CA ILE A 16 -8.28 -3.60 4.26
C ILE A 16 -7.96 -3.26 2.81
N TRP A 17 -8.84 -3.63 1.87
CA TRP A 17 -8.66 -3.33 0.46
C TRP A 17 -8.60 -1.83 0.18
N LYS A 18 -9.49 -1.05 0.81
CA LYS A 18 -9.49 0.42 0.69
C LYS A 18 -8.18 1.02 1.22
N MET A 19 -7.64 0.48 2.31
CA MET A 19 -6.36 0.91 2.87
C MET A 19 -5.22 0.59 1.91
N VAL A 20 -5.10 -0.66 1.44
CA VAL A 20 -4.07 -1.08 0.48
C VAL A 20 -4.11 -0.20 -0.77
N PHE A 21 -5.30 0.03 -1.34
CA PHE A 21 -5.46 0.85 -2.52
C PHE A 21 -5.01 2.30 -2.28
N LYS A 22 -5.43 2.92 -1.17
CA LYS A 22 -5.03 4.29 -0.84
C LYS A 22 -3.54 4.44 -0.58
N THR A 23 -2.93 3.49 0.14
CA THR A 23 -1.50 3.53 0.44
C THR A 23 -0.67 3.31 -0.82
N SER A 24 -1.04 2.37 -1.68
CA SER A 24 -0.38 2.16 -2.97
C SER A 24 -0.54 3.37 -3.89
N ALA A 25 -1.73 3.97 -3.96
CA ALA A 25 -1.96 5.18 -4.75
C ALA A 25 -1.08 6.34 -4.27
N LEU A 26 -0.94 6.53 -2.96
CA LEU A 26 -0.07 7.56 -2.39
C LEU A 26 1.41 7.31 -2.74
N ALA A 27 1.87 6.06 -2.66
CA ALA A 27 3.24 5.69 -3.03
C ALA A 27 3.53 5.96 -4.51
N ILE A 28 2.56 5.69 -5.40
CA ILE A 28 2.66 5.99 -6.83
C ILE A 28 2.74 7.50 -7.07
N VAL A 29 1.86 8.29 -6.43
CA VAL A 29 1.84 9.75 -6.59
C VAL A 29 3.15 10.37 -6.11
N LEU A 30 3.62 10.01 -4.91
CA LEU A 30 4.85 10.54 -4.35
C LEU A 30 6.09 10.10 -5.15
N GLY A 31 6.15 8.83 -5.53
CA GLY A 31 7.24 8.30 -6.33
C GLY A 31 7.29 8.92 -7.73
N GLY A 32 6.12 9.08 -8.38
CA GLY A 32 6.01 9.76 -9.66
C GLY A 32 6.42 11.24 -9.58
N PHE A 33 6.05 11.93 -8.50
CA PHE A 33 6.48 13.31 -8.27
C PHE A 33 8.00 13.44 -8.14
N LEU A 34 8.65 12.50 -7.45
CA LEU A 34 10.11 12.43 -7.33
C LEU A 34 10.82 12.16 -8.68
N MET A 35 10.13 11.55 -9.64
CA MET A 35 10.68 11.32 -10.98
C MET A 35 10.55 12.53 -11.90
N LEU A 36 9.75 13.55 -11.57
CA LEU A 36 9.57 14.72 -12.44
C LEU A 36 10.88 15.43 -12.85
N PRO A 37 11.87 15.62 -11.96
CA PRO A 37 13.11 16.32 -12.33
C PRO A 37 13.88 15.65 -13.48
N SER A 38 13.79 14.32 -13.63
CA SER A 38 14.48 13.61 -14.72
C SER A 38 13.86 13.85 -16.09
N LEU A 39 12.59 14.28 -16.14
CA LEU A 39 11.93 14.67 -17.38
C LEU A 39 12.34 16.08 -17.84
N LEU A 40 12.80 16.92 -16.90
CA LEU A 40 13.15 18.32 -17.18
C LEU A 40 14.66 18.50 -17.41
N ARG A 41 15.50 17.68 -16.77
CA ARG A 41 16.96 17.82 -16.84
C ARG A 41 17.68 16.51 -16.56
N GLU A 42 18.71 16.23 -17.33
CA GLU A 42 19.61 15.09 -17.09
C GLU A 42 20.85 15.55 -16.30
N ASN A 43 20.88 15.23 -15.01
CA ASN A 43 22.05 15.44 -14.14
C ASN A 43 22.07 14.41 -13.00
N ALA A 44 23.14 14.41 -12.21
CA ALA A 44 23.26 13.49 -11.07
C ALA A 44 22.12 13.61 -10.06
N PHE A 45 21.59 14.83 -9.86
CA PHE A 45 20.45 15.08 -8.97
C PHE A 45 19.17 14.42 -9.48
N SER A 46 18.85 14.59 -10.76
CA SER A 46 17.63 14.04 -11.34
C SER A 46 17.66 12.51 -11.46
N ALA A 47 18.83 11.93 -11.70
CA ALA A 47 19.03 10.48 -11.64
C ALA A 47 18.81 9.93 -10.22
N ALA A 48 19.32 10.61 -9.19
CA ALA A 48 19.12 10.22 -7.80
C ALA A 48 17.64 10.32 -7.39
N THR A 49 16.94 11.39 -7.77
CA THR A 49 15.51 11.54 -7.45
C THR A 49 14.65 10.52 -8.20
N LEU A 50 15.02 10.16 -9.43
CA LEU A 50 14.35 9.09 -10.18
C LEU A 50 14.53 7.72 -9.49
N MET A 51 15.75 7.40 -9.03
CA MET A 51 16.00 6.17 -8.25
C MET A 51 15.18 6.18 -6.95
N LEU A 52 15.17 7.29 -6.21
CA LEU A 52 14.36 7.44 -5.00
C LEU A 52 12.86 7.27 -5.30
N GLY A 53 12.38 7.80 -6.42
CA GLY A 53 11.01 7.60 -6.86
C GLY A 53 10.66 6.12 -7.01
N TYR A 54 11.53 5.34 -7.68
CA TYR A 54 11.33 3.89 -7.82
C TYR A 54 11.36 3.17 -6.47
N VAL A 55 12.32 3.52 -5.60
CA VAL A 55 12.43 2.93 -4.25
C VAL A 55 11.13 3.19 -3.46
N VAL A 56 10.62 4.43 -3.46
CA VAL A 56 9.38 4.79 -2.75
C VAL A 56 8.18 4.02 -3.30
N MET A 57 8.06 3.88 -4.63
CA MET A 57 6.95 3.11 -5.23
C MET A 57 7.02 1.63 -4.83
N ILE A 58 8.17 1.00 -5.03
CA ILE A 58 8.34 -0.45 -4.80
C ILE A 58 8.16 -0.76 -3.31
N THR A 59 8.84 -0.01 -2.44
CA THR A 59 8.75 -0.23 -0.98
C THR A 59 7.38 0.11 -0.43
N GLY A 60 6.73 1.18 -0.92
CA GLY A 60 5.41 1.60 -0.48
C GLY A 60 4.31 0.60 -0.88
N ILE A 61 4.33 0.13 -2.13
CA ILE A 61 3.40 -0.91 -2.61
C ILE A 61 3.67 -2.23 -1.87
N GLY A 62 4.93 -2.63 -1.74
CA GLY A 62 5.32 -3.84 -1.01
C GLY A 62 4.86 -3.82 0.45
N TYR A 63 5.03 -2.69 1.13
CA TYR A 63 4.56 -2.48 2.49
C TYR A 63 3.03 -2.55 2.59
N ALA A 64 2.31 -1.88 1.69
CA ALA A 64 0.85 -1.91 1.66
C ALA A 64 0.31 -3.34 1.52
N LEU A 65 0.86 -4.11 0.57
CA LEU A 65 0.50 -5.51 0.36
C LEU A 65 0.83 -6.38 1.57
N TRP A 66 1.99 -6.19 2.18
CA TRP A 66 2.39 -6.95 3.37
C TRP A 66 1.46 -6.69 4.56
N VAL A 67 1.15 -5.42 4.85
CA VAL A 67 0.22 -5.05 5.93
C VAL A 67 -1.18 -5.57 5.65
N GLY A 68 -1.64 -5.45 4.39
CA GLY A 68 -2.92 -6.02 3.95
C GLY A 68 -3.00 -7.52 4.19
N TRP A 69 -1.96 -8.26 3.81
CA TRP A 69 -1.88 -9.70 4.03
C TRP A 69 -1.83 -10.08 5.51
N LYS A 70 -1.05 -9.34 6.32
CA LYS A 70 -0.97 -9.57 7.77
C LYS A 70 -2.34 -9.38 8.43
N LYS A 71 -3.08 -8.34 8.04
CA LYS A 71 -4.45 -8.11 8.53
C LYS A 71 -5.43 -9.17 8.04
N HIS A 72 -5.32 -9.62 6.79
CA HIS A 72 -6.12 -10.71 6.25
C HIS A 72 -5.91 -12.01 7.04
N ARG A 73 -4.66 -12.40 7.32
CA ARG A 73 -4.36 -13.57 8.14
C ARG A 73 -4.86 -13.42 9.58
N ALA A 74 -4.77 -12.22 10.16
CA ALA A 74 -5.27 -11.97 11.51
C ALA A 74 -6.76 -12.24 11.61
N ILE A 75 -7.56 -11.74 10.66
CA ILE A 75 -9.00 -12.00 10.59
C ILE A 75 -9.28 -13.51 10.47
N GLN A 76 -8.59 -14.22 9.57
CA GLN A 76 -8.75 -15.67 9.42
C GLN A 76 -8.40 -16.45 10.69
N LYS A 77 -7.37 -16.02 11.43
CA LYS A 77 -7.00 -16.65 12.71
C LYS A 77 -8.06 -16.41 13.79
N THR A 78 -8.58 -15.19 13.90
CA THR A 78 -9.66 -14.86 14.85
C THR A 78 -10.91 -15.69 14.56
N ILE A 79 -11.26 -15.87 13.29
CA ILE A 79 -12.43 -16.68 12.90
C ILE A 79 -12.25 -18.16 13.26
N LYS A 80 -11.06 -18.75 13.06
CA LYS A 80 -10.80 -20.15 13.43
C LYS A 80 -10.77 -20.41 14.94
N SER A 81 -10.69 -19.36 15.75
CA SER A 81 -10.59 -19.42 17.21
C SER A 81 -11.93 -19.25 17.92
N ILE A 82 -12.97 -18.84 17.20
CA ILE A 82 -14.36 -18.67 17.68
C ILE A 82 -15.15 -19.89 17.20
#